data_AF-A0A4Q2RHT3-F1
#
_entry.id   AF-A0A4Q2RHT3-F1
#
_cell.length_a   1.000
_cell.length_b   1.000
_cell.length_c   1.000
_cell.angle_alpha   90.00
_cell.angle_beta   90.00
_cell.angle_gamma   90.00
#
_symmetry.space_group_name_H-M   'P 1'
#
loop_
_entity.id
_entity.type
_entity.pdbx_description
1 polymer ?
#
loop_
_entity_poly.entity_id
_entity_poly.type
_entity_poly.pdbx_seq_one_letter_code
_entity_poly.pdbx_strand_id
1 'polypeptide(L)'
;MPDDSYQRELLRNLRSLRRLEGEPEQAKFVGRRRLIEQLGSGSIKTAFQRFMALADEFGAEPGSDIHAYFFTIGHGVGGSNLDDRLRRYAETYHVVEKTALRRSDRGVLALSHVIRDRAVLERPEVMFWLTQDGPMVGFTATFFAVTGSSFHEPTLYVNGEAQDLPDLEWSMWDEDTSQLKARRHFEFDLRDSPIHEDRLVNFHIWWHTELLANFELRATVADPRLMPALRVDHVNRVSVELYWHHEDDRCPAAELAPSAYRFEE
;
A
#
# COMPACT_ATOMS: atom_id res chain seq x y z
N MET A 1 -13.25 12.49 12.55
CA MET A 1 -12.17 11.81 11.83
C MET A 1 -11.05 11.56 12.82
N PRO A 2 -10.54 10.32 12.95
CA PRO A 2 -9.38 10.06 13.79
C PRO A 2 -8.23 10.92 13.30
N ASP A 3 -7.66 11.67 14.22
CA ASP A 3 -6.61 12.66 14.03
C ASP A 3 -5.43 12.03 13.27
N ASP A 4 -5.26 12.36 11.98
CA ASP A 4 -4.35 11.70 11.03
C ASP A 4 -2.87 11.88 11.45
N SER A 5 -2.45 11.07 12.42
CA SER A 5 -1.11 11.07 13.02
C SER A 5 -0.05 10.77 11.97
N TYR A 6 -0.44 9.99 10.98
CA TYR A 6 0.34 9.58 9.84
C TYR A 6 0.64 10.76 8.89
N GLN A 7 -0.39 11.49 8.45
CA GLN A 7 -0.22 12.68 7.61
C GLN A 7 0.62 13.75 8.33
N ARG A 8 0.43 13.90 9.64
CA ARG A 8 1.22 14.82 10.47
C ARG A 8 2.70 14.45 10.52
N GLU A 9 3.04 13.17 10.58
CA GLU A 9 4.42 12.70 10.56
C GLU A 9 5.08 12.88 9.18
N LEU A 10 4.34 12.63 8.09
CA LEU A 10 4.80 12.88 6.73
C LEU A 10 5.09 14.37 6.49
N LEU A 11 4.15 15.25 6.88
CA LEU A 11 4.34 16.71 6.82
C LEU A 11 5.56 17.16 7.63
N ARG A 12 5.79 16.56 8.80
CA ARG A 12 6.97 16.86 9.63
C ARG A 12 8.27 16.47 8.93
N ASN A 13 8.32 15.31 8.29
CA ASN A 13 9.49 14.85 7.55
C ASN A 13 9.80 15.73 6.34
N LEU A 14 8.79 16.15 5.58
CA LEU A 14 8.97 17.07 4.44
C LEU A 14 9.46 18.46 4.90
N ARG A 15 8.86 19.00 5.97
CA ARG A 15 9.31 20.29 6.54
C ARG A 15 10.73 20.21 7.10
N SER A 16 11.12 19.07 7.68
CA SER A 16 12.47 18.89 8.22
C SER A 16 13.51 18.76 7.10
N LEU A 17 13.19 18.11 5.97
CA LEU A 17 14.05 18.10 4.77
C LEU A 17 14.32 19.51 4.27
N ARG A 18 13.26 20.33 4.16
CA ARG A 18 13.36 21.72 3.67
C ARG A 18 14.32 22.59 4.47
N ARG A 19 14.58 22.27 5.73
CA ARG A 19 15.47 23.06 6.60
C ARG A 19 16.94 22.67 6.49
N LEU A 20 17.25 21.55 5.85
CA LEU A 20 18.63 21.11 5.68
C LEU A 20 19.37 22.00 4.67
N GLU A 21 20.69 22.06 4.81
CA GLU A 21 21.58 22.76 3.88
C GLU A 21 21.74 21.97 2.57
N GLY A 22 22.02 22.67 1.48
CA GLY A 22 22.44 22.11 0.19
C GLY A 22 21.32 21.49 -0.64
N GLU A 23 21.73 20.76 -1.69
CA GLU A 23 20.85 20.00 -2.58
C GLU A 23 20.23 18.78 -1.86
N PRO A 24 19.07 18.27 -2.29
CA PRO A 24 18.55 17.00 -1.78
C PRO A 24 19.53 15.85 -2.05
N GLU A 25 19.84 15.05 -1.02
CA GLU A 25 20.76 13.92 -1.11
C GLU A 25 20.22 12.73 -0.31
N GLN A 26 20.60 11.50 -0.68
CA GLN A 26 20.16 10.28 -0.01
C GLN A 26 20.43 10.30 1.50
N ALA A 27 21.60 10.79 1.92
CA ALA A 27 21.97 10.88 3.34
C ALA A 27 20.99 11.72 4.16
N LYS A 28 20.33 12.70 3.52
CA LYS A 28 19.34 13.59 4.16
C LYS A 28 18.02 12.89 4.44
N PHE A 29 17.78 11.71 3.90
CA PHE A 29 16.59 10.91 4.19
C PHE A 29 16.72 10.08 5.46
N VAL A 30 17.93 9.89 5.99
CA VAL A 30 18.18 9.14 7.24
C VAL A 30 17.30 9.71 8.37
N GLY A 31 16.64 8.82 9.12
CA GLY A 31 15.75 9.17 10.23
C GLY A 31 14.35 9.67 9.83
N ARG A 32 14.04 9.80 8.53
CA ARG A 32 12.70 10.21 8.06
C ARG A 32 11.84 9.01 7.74
N ARG A 33 11.59 8.21 8.79
CA ARG A 33 11.01 6.87 8.71
C ARG A 33 9.79 6.80 7.80
N ARG A 34 8.81 7.70 7.93
CA ARG A 34 7.61 7.66 7.07
C ARG A 34 7.87 7.96 5.60
N LEU A 35 8.81 8.85 5.27
CA LEU A 35 9.17 9.08 3.86
C LEU A 35 9.87 7.84 3.28
N ILE A 36 10.76 7.24 4.08
CA ILE A 36 11.47 6.02 3.67
C ILE A 36 10.49 4.85 3.50
N GLU A 37 9.56 4.65 4.44
CA GLU A 37 8.54 3.61 4.38
C GLU A 37 7.62 3.80 3.15
N GLN A 38 7.22 5.03 2.82
CA GLN A 38 6.26 5.27 1.75
C GLN A 38 6.84 5.30 0.35
N LEU A 39 8.01 5.93 0.20
CA LEU A 39 8.62 6.12 -1.13
C LEU A 39 9.68 5.06 -1.44
N GLY A 40 10.21 4.40 -0.42
CA GLY A 40 11.28 3.44 -0.60
C GLY A 40 11.06 2.11 0.07
N SER A 41 9.91 1.92 0.72
CA SER A 41 9.58 0.65 1.39
C SER A 41 10.64 0.21 2.42
N GLY A 42 11.33 1.16 3.06
CA GLY A 42 12.47 0.86 3.95
C GLY A 42 13.84 1.12 3.33
N SER A 43 13.94 1.17 2.00
CA SER A 43 15.15 1.55 1.27
C SER A 43 15.28 3.06 1.13
N ILE A 44 16.35 3.63 1.71
CA ILE A 44 16.69 5.06 1.59
C ILE A 44 16.96 5.45 0.14
N LYS A 45 17.68 4.59 -0.61
CA LYS A 45 18.03 4.84 -2.01
C LYS A 45 16.78 4.95 -2.87
N THR A 46 15.86 4.00 -2.72
CA THR A 46 14.59 3.97 -3.46
C THR A 46 13.73 5.16 -3.09
N ALA A 47 13.63 5.48 -1.78
CA ALA A 47 12.85 6.63 -1.31
C ALA A 47 13.33 7.94 -1.92
N PHE A 48 14.65 8.14 -1.97
CA PHE A 48 15.24 9.31 -2.60
C PHE A 48 14.95 9.35 -4.10
N GLN A 49 15.17 8.26 -4.83
CA GLN A 49 14.93 8.20 -6.27
C GLN A 49 13.47 8.53 -6.61
N ARG A 50 12.50 7.91 -5.91
CA ARG A 50 11.08 8.21 -6.13
C ARG A 50 10.72 9.63 -5.71
N PHE A 51 11.30 10.14 -4.63
CA PHE A 51 11.10 11.53 -4.22
C PHE A 51 11.57 12.53 -5.27
N MET A 52 12.72 12.26 -5.93
CA MET A 52 13.19 13.11 -7.03
C MET A 52 12.31 12.97 -8.27
N ALA A 53 11.81 11.77 -8.58
CA ALA A 53 10.84 11.59 -9.66
C ALA A 53 9.53 12.39 -9.44
N LEU A 54 9.11 12.58 -8.17
CA LEU A 54 7.98 13.46 -7.86
C LEU A 54 8.28 14.94 -8.15
N ALA A 55 9.56 15.36 -8.08
CA ALA A 55 9.97 16.69 -8.48
C ALA A 55 9.81 16.88 -9.99
N ASP A 56 10.25 15.89 -10.76
CA ASP A 56 10.15 15.91 -12.22
C ASP A 56 8.69 15.88 -12.69
N GLU A 57 7.83 15.12 -12.01
CA GLU A 57 6.45 14.96 -12.45
C GLU A 57 5.52 16.08 -11.98
N PHE A 58 5.57 16.43 -10.69
CA PHE A 58 4.63 17.39 -10.09
C PHE A 58 5.25 18.77 -9.86
N GLY A 59 6.58 18.89 -9.96
CA GLY A 59 7.34 20.12 -9.81
C GLY A 59 7.86 20.71 -11.13
N ALA A 60 7.56 20.09 -12.28
CA ALA A 60 8.00 20.59 -13.58
C ALA A 60 7.45 21.98 -13.92
N GLU A 61 6.20 22.27 -13.57
CA GLU A 61 5.58 23.56 -13.86
C GLU A 61 6.17 24.67 -12.96
N PRO A 62 6.89 25.66 -13.53
CA PRO A 62 7.44 26.77 -12.76
C PRO A 62 6.33 27.58 -12.11
N GLY A 63 6.45 27.82 -10.80
CA GLY A 63 5.46 28.59 -10.04
C GLY A 63 4.36 27.76 -9.38
N SER A 64 4.25 26.46 -9.66
CA SER A 64 3.41 25.55 -8.89
C SER A 64 3.86 25.49 -7.42
N ASP A 65 2.94 25.13 -6.53
CA ASP A 65 3.26 25.04 -5.10
C ASP A 65 4.27 23.90 -4.81
N ILE A 66 4.17 22.77 -5.52
CA ILE A 66 5.13 21.66 -5.40
C ILE A 66 6.50 22.06 -5.95
N HIS A 67 6.57 22.77 -7.07
CA HIS A 67 7.82 23.37 -7.54
C HIS A 67 8.45 24.29 -6.48
N ALA A 68 7.64 25.16 -5.85
CA ALA A 68 8.12 26.04 -4.78
C ALA A 68 8.71 25.26 -3.60
N TYR A 69 8.12 24.12 -3.25
CA TYR A 69 8.70 23.24 -2.24
C TYR A 69 10.06 22.69 -2.69
N PHE A 70 10.16 22.08 -3.88
CA PHE A 70 11.41 21.51 -4.37
C PHE A 70 12.54 22.54 -4.52
N PHE A 71 12.22 23.74 -5.01
CA PHE A 71 13.18 24.84 -5.04
C PHE A 71 13.67 25.20 -3.62
N THR A 72 12.75 25.32 -2.66
CA THR A 72 13.08 25.75 -1.29
C THR A 72 13.69 24.66 -0.41
N ILE A 73 13.65 23.38 -0.82
CA ILE A 73 14.51 22.33 -0.22
C ILE A 73 15.92 22.33 -0.82
N GLY A 74 16.17 23.13 -1.87
CA GLY A 74 17.47 23.29 -2.50
C GLY A 74 17.65 22.52 -3.80
N HIS A 75 16.60 21.95 -4.40
CA HIS A 75 16.73 21.20 -5.64
C HIS A 75 17.07 22.10 -6.83
N GLY A 76 18.21 21.85 -7.48
CA GLY A 76 18.71 22.60 -8.64
C GLY A 76 19.29 23.98 -8.32
N VAL A 77 19.36 24.36 -7.05
CA VAL A 77 19.85 25.68 -6.58
C VAL A 77 20.77 25.60 -5.37
N GLY A 78 20.78 24.49 -4.62
CA GLY A 78 21.49 24.35 -3.36
C GLY A 78 21.13 25.45 -2.33
N GLY A 79 22.13 25.92 -1.59
CA GLY A 79 22.01 27.03 -0.63
C GLY A 79 22.26 26.62 0.82
N SER A 80 22.75 27.55 1.62
CA SER A 80 23.24 27.27 2.99
C SER A 80 22.11 27.05 4.00
N ASN A 81 20.95 27.67 3.79
CA ASN A 81 19.79 27.54 4.67
C ASN A 81 18.48 27.88 3.93
N LEU A 82 17.35 27.71 4.61
CA LEU A 82 16.03 27.97 4.04
C LEU A 82 15.82 29.44 3.68
N ASP A 83 16.29 30.38 4.48
CA ASP A 83 16.05 31.82 4.23
C ASP A 83 16.77 32.29 2.98
N ASP A 84 18.01 31.82 2.74
CA ASP A 84 18.73 32.04 1.48
C ASP A 84 17.94 31.52 0.28
N ARG A 85 17.41 30.30 0.36
CA ARG A 85 16.60 29.70 -0.71
C ARG A 85 15.26 30.42 -0.92
N LEU A 86 14.62 30.92 0.14
CA LEU A 86 13.40 31.70 0.04
C LEU A 86 13.64 33.05 -0.65
N ARG A 87 14.77 33.70 -0.35
CA ARG A 87 15.17 34.94 -1.03
C ARG A 87 15.44 34.70 -2.52
N ARG A 88 16.19 33.65 -2.85
CA ARG A 88 16.43 33.29 -4.26
C ARG A 88 15.13 32.98 -5.00
N TYR A 89 14.19 32.24 -4.37
CA TYR A 89 12.89 31.98 -4.98
C TYR A 89 12.12 33.29 -5.22
N ALA A 90 12.12 34.17 -4.22
CA ALA A 90 11.48 35.49 -4.30
C ALA A 90 12.04 36.33 -5.45
N GLU A 91 13.36 36.36 -5.61
CA GLU A 91 14.05 37.05 -6.70
C GLU A 91 13.71 36.44 -8.07
N THR A 92 13.85 35.11 -8.22
CA THR A 92 13.58 34.39 -9.48
C THR A 92 12.15 34.53 -9.96
N TYR A 93 11.18 34.51 -9.05
CA TYR A 93 9.75 34.54 -9.37
C TYR A 93 9.08 35.88 -9.11
N HIS A 94 9.86 36.93 -8.80
CA HIS A 94 9.39 38.29 -8.52
C HIS A 94 8.26 38.35 -7.49
N VAL A 95 8.41 37.60 -6.40
CA VAL A 95 7.48 37.60 -5.25
C VAL A 95 8.22 37.98 -3.97
N VAL A 96 7.49 38.31 -2.91
CA VAL A 96 8.11 38.50 -1.58
C VAL A 96 8.40 37.16 -0.91
N GLU A 97 9.43 37.11 -0.05
CA GLU A 97 9.87 35.89 0.67
C GLU A 97 8.71 35.21 1.44
N LYS A 98 7.80 36.00 2.02
CA LYS A 98 6.60 35.47 2.71
C LYS A 98 5.68 34.69 1.76
N THR A 99 5.56 35.14 0.51
CA THR A 99 4.78 34.43 -0.52
C THR A 99 5.49 33.15 -0.95
N ALA A 100 6.82 33.18 -1.08
CA ALA A 100 7.63 32.00 -1.35
C ALA A 100 7.42 30.92 -0.28
N LEU A 101 7.49 31.32 1.01
CA LEU A 101 7.27 30.40 2.13
C LEU A 101 5.85 29.82 2.11
N ARG A 102 4.83 30.66 1.87
CA ARG A 102 3.44 30.20 1.79
C ARG A 102 3.23 29.20 0.64
N ARG A 103 3.79 29.45 -0.54
CA ARG A 103 3.73 28.52 -1.67
C ARG A 103 4.42 27.21 -1.35
N SER A 104 5.62 27.28 -0.78
CA SER A 104 6.36 26.10 -0.32
C SER A 104 5.58 25.31 0.75
N ASP A 105 4.93 25.96 1.72
CA ASP A 105 4.10 25.29 2.73
C ASP A 105 2.87 24.61 2.13
N ARG A 106 2.22 25.22 1.13
CA ARG A 106 1.16 24.57 0.36
C ARG A 106 1.71 23.41 -0.47
N GLY A 107 2.93 23.54 -1.01
CA GLY A 107 3.64 22.50 -1.73
C GLY A 107 3.92 21.28 -0.86
N VAL A 108 4.37 21.48 0.38
CA VAL A 108 4.52 20.41 1.37
C VAL A 108 3.20 19.66 1.56
N LEU A 109 2.10 20.40 1.71
CA LEU A 109 0.78 19.79 1.90
C LEU A 109 0.33 19.01 0.66
N ALA A 110 0.40 19.63 -0.52
CA ALA A 110 0.05 18.98 -1.78
C ALA A 110 0.89 17.73 -2.02
N LEU A 111 2.21 17.82 -1.85
CA LEU A 111 3.12 16.69 -1.99
C LEU A 111 2.84 15.59 -0.96
N SER A 112 2.46 15.92 0.28
CA SER A 112 2.09 14.91 1.26
C SER A 112 0.83 14.14 0.86
N HIS A 113 -0.13 14.78 0.19
CA HIS A 113 -1.27 14.09 -0.39
C HIS A 113 -0.85 13.24 -1.58
N VAL A 114 -0.01 13.75 -2.48
CA VAL A 114 0.54 12.95 -3.60
C VAL A 114 1.28 11.72 -3.10
N ILE A 115 2.14 11.82 -2.09
CA ILE A 115 2.85 10.66 -1.53
C ILE A 115 1.88 9.66 -0.90
N ARG A 116 0.90 10.16 -0.12
CA ARG A 116 -0.13 9.31 0.50
C ARG A 116 -0.99 8.60 -0.54
N ASP A 117 -1.35 9.30 -1.62
CA ASP A 117 -2.34 8.87 -2.62
C ASP A 117 -1.68 8.09 -3.77
N ARG A 118 -0.46 8.44 -4.22
CA ARG A 118 0.34 7.61 -5.14
C ARG A 118 0.78 6.30 -4.51
N ALA A 119 1.03 6.31 -3.21
CA ALA A 119 1.18 5.05 -2.49
C ALA A 119 -0.07 4.17 -2.68
N VAL A 120 -1.25 4.66 -3.10
CA VAL A 120 -2.41 3.81 -3.41
C VAL A 120 -2.34 3.19 -4.82
N LEU A 121 -1.74 3.87 -5.80
CA LEU A 121 -1.62 3.38 -7.19
C LEU A 121 -0.39 2.49 -7.42
N GLU A 122 0.67 2.67 -6.65
CA GLU A 122 1.86 1.80 -6.64
C GLU A 122 1.74 0.65 -5.63
N ARG A 123 0.59 0.53 -4.96
CA ARG A 123 0.34 -0.55 -4.01
C ARG A 123 0.21 -1.87 -4.74
N PRO A 124 0.78 -2.95 -4.17
CA PRO A 124 0.41 -4.28 -4.58
C PRO A 124 -1.11 -4.44 -4.47
N GLU A 125 -1.75 -5.01 -5.47
CA GLU A 125 -3.18 -5.27 -5.48
C GLU A 125 -3.41 -6.79 -5.45
N VAL A 126 -4.40 -7.21 -4.69
CA VAL A 126 -4.86 -8.60 -4.69
C VAL A 126 -6.34 -8.65 -4.93
N MET A 127 -6.71 -9.39 -5.97
CA MET A 127 -8.10 -9.73 -6.24
C MET A 127 -8.34 -11.19 -5.81
N PHE A 128 -9.32 -11.37 -4.93
CA PHE A 128 -9.83 -12.66 -4.54
C PHE A 128 -11.22 -12.88 -5.09
N TRP A 129 -11.42 -14.06 -5.68
CA TRP A 129 -12.71 -14.48 -6.17
C TRP A 129 -13.05 -15.88 -5.69
N LEU A 130 -14.05 -15.95 -4.82
CA LEU A 130 -14.68 -17.19 -4.40
C LEU A 130 -15.86 -17.51 -5.33
N THR A 131 -15.93 -18.72 -5.84
CA THR A 131 -17.06 -19.23 -6.63
C THR A 131 -17.52 -20.54 -6.03
N GLN A 132 -18.82 -20.75 -5.86
CA GLN A 132 -19.38 -22.02 -5.44
C GLN A 132 -20.47 -22.47 -6.42
N ASP A 133 -20.35 -23.71 -6.91
CA ASP A 133 -21.34 -24.38 -7.73
C ASP A 133 -21.42 -25.88 -7.35
N GLY A 134 -22.62 -26.36 -7.04
CA GLY A 134 -22.83 -27.70 -6.48
C GLY A 134 -21.96 -27.96 -5.24
N PRO A 135 -21.24 -29.09 -5.16
CA PRO A 135 -20.33 -29.36 -4.05
C PRO A 135 -18.96 -28.68 -4.20
N MET A 136 -18.70 -28.01 -5.32
CA MET A 136 -17.37 -27.47 -5.63
C MET A 136 -17.26 -26.01 -5.23
N VAL A 137 -16.12 -25.66 -4.62
CA VAL A 137 -15.70 -24.30 -4.34
C VAL A 137 -14.41 -24.02 -5.10
N GLY A 138 -14.46 -23.01 -5.96
CA GLY A 138 -13.29 -22.42 -6.60
C GLY A 138 -12.83 -21.19 -5.82
N PHE A 139 -11.53 -21.07 -5.60
CA PHE A 139 -10.92 -19.88 -5.05
C PHE A 139 -9.81 -19.41 -5.98
N THR A 140 -9.93 -18.19 -6.48
CA THR A 140 -8.90 -17.56 -7.32
C THR A 140 -8.25 -16.41 -6.58
N ALA A 141 -6.92 -16.44 -6.48
CA ALA A 141 -6.10 -15.33 -6.04
C ALA A 141 -5.33 -14.76 -7.23
N THR A 142 -5.49 -13.47 -7.49
CA THR A 142 -4.72 -12.74 -8.50
C THR A 142 -3.95 -11.61 -7.82
N PHE A 143 -2.64 -11.61 -8.00
CA PHE A 143 -1.73 -10.64 -7.41
C PHE A 143 -1.20 -9.73 -8.51
N PHE A 144 -1.18 -8.42 -8.25
CA PHE A 144 -0.57 -7.42 -9.11
C PHE A 144 0.50 -6.67 -8.31
N ALA A 145 1.66 -6.48 -8.91
CA ALA A 145 2.79 -5.76 -8.30
C ALA A 145 3.54 -4.96 -9.35
N VAL A 146 4.16 -3.84 -8.98
CA VAL A 146 4.98 -3.05 -9.93
C VAL A 146 6.38 -3.68 -10.06
N THR A 147 6.88 -3.78 -11.28
CA THR A 147 8.24 -4.29 -11.58
C THR A 147 9.30 -3.54 -10.77
N GLY A 148 10.21 -4.28 -10.15
CA GLY A 148 11.28 -3.71 -9.31
C GLY A 148 10.86 -3.40 -7.87
N SER A 149 9.61 -3.69 -7.47
CA SER A 149 9.18 -3.65 -6.07
C SER A 149 9.72 -4.85 -5.29
N SER A 150 10.12 -4.63 -4.04
CA SER A 150 10.40 -5.71 -3.08
C SER A 150 9.09 -6.24 -2.51
N PHE A 151 8.78 -7.51 -2.80
CA PHE A 151 7.72 -8.25 -2.14
C PHE A 151 8.18 -9.68 -1.90
N HIS A 152 7.68 -10.28 -0.82
CA HIS A 152 7.79 -11.72 -0.63
C HIS A 152 6.61 -12.41 -1.30
N GLU A 153 6.78 -13.69 -1.63
CA GLU A 153 5.66 -14.49 -2.10
C GLU A 153 4.58 -14.54 -1.00
N PRO A 154 3.29 -14.40 -1.37
CA PRO A 154 2.20 -14.57 -0.44
C PRO A 154 2.15 -16.01 0.06
N THR A 155 1.75 -16.19 1.31
CA THR A 155 1.46 -17.50 1.88
C THR A 155 -0.05 -17.69 1.90
N LEU A 156 -0.54 -18.80 1.35
CA LEU A 156 -1.93 -19.22 1.45
C LEU A 156 -2.07 -20.31 2.50
N TYR A 157 -3.09 -20.21 3.33
CA TYR A 157 -3.55 -21.28 4.19
C TYR A 157 -4.97 -21.68 3.75
N VAL A 158 -5.22 -22.98 3.65
CA VAL A 158 -6.54 -23.55 3.40
C VAL A 158 -6.91 -24.40 4.60
N ASN A 159 -8.04 -24.09 5.24
CA ASN A 159 -8.50 -24.75 6.46
C ASN A 159 -7.43 -24.81 7.57
N GLY A 160 -6.56 -23.80 7.63
CA GLY A 160 -5.48 -23.71 8.61
C GLY A 160 -4.17 -24.40 8.20
N GLU A 161 -4.15 -25.13 7.09
CA GLU A 161 -2.94 -25.76 6.55
C GLU A 161 -2.26 -24.85 5.52
N ALA A 162 -0.98 -24.56 5.74
CA ALA A 162 -0.17 -23.82 4.79
C ALA A 162 -0.09 -24.58 3.47
N GLN A 163 -0.53 -23.93 2.41
CA GLN A 163 -0.37 -24.44 1.06
C GLN A 163 0.98 -23.98 0.56
N ASP A 164 1.76 -24.93 0.06
CA ASP A 164 2.94 -24.59 -0.71
C ASP A 164 2.45 -23.89 -1.99
N LEU A 165 2.91 -22.65 -2.18
CA LEU A 165 2.67 -21.88 -3.39
C LEU A 165 3.96 -21.82 -4.21
N PRO A 166 4.60 -22.95 -4.55
CA PRO A 166 5.85 -22.89 -5.28
C PRO A 166 5.58 -22.22 -6.63
N ASP A 167 6.38 -21.18 -6.87
CA ASP A 167 6.50 -20.44 -8.10
C ASP A 167 5.17 -19.82 -8.57
N LEU A 168 4.77 -18.72 -7.93
CA LEU A 168 3.86 -17.80 -8.61
C LEU A 168 4.55 -17.28 -9.86
N GLU A 169 4.12 -17.75 -11.02
CA GLU A 169 4.64 -17.27 -12.31
C GLU A 169 4.19 -15.83 -12.53
N TRP A 170 5.10 -14.90 -12.28
CA TRP A 170 4.88 -13.48 -12.56
C TRP A 170 5.12 -13.21 -14.04
N SER A 171 4.12 -12.61 -14.68
CA SER A 171 4.17 -12.19 -16.06
C SER A 171 3.87 -10.70 -16.16
N MET A 172 4.41 -10.03 -17.18
CA MET A 172 4.07 -8.63 -17.46
C MET A 172 2.59 -8.55 -17.85
N TRP A 173 1.82 -7.79 -17.08
CA TRP A 173 0.41 -7.52 -17.32
C TRP A 173 0.21 -6.26 -18.14
N ASP A 174 0.99 -5.23 -17.85
CA ASP A 174 0.94 -3.94 -18.52
C ASP A 174 2.34 -3.32 -18.55
N GLU A 175 2.88 -3.15 -19.77
CA GLU A 175 4.22 -2.59 -19.99
C GLU A 175 4.29 -1.09 -19.68
N ASP A 176 3.22 -0.34 -19.98
CA ASP A 176 3.15 1.11 -19.80
C ASP A 176 3.18 1.46 -18.30
N THR A 177 2.53 0.64 -17.47
CA THR A 177 2.54 0.80 -16.01
C THR A 177 3.54 -0.12 -15.30
N SER A 178 4.30 -0.91 -16.06
CA SER A 178 5.25 -1.91 -15.55
C SER A 178 4.65 -2.86 -14.50
N GLN A 179 3.37 -3.20 -14.64
CA GLN A 179 2.67 -4.08 -13.71
C GLN A 179 2.92 -5.54 -14.06
N LEU A 180 3.31 -6.31 -13.04
CA LEU A 180 3.39 -7.75 -13.04
C LEU A 180 2.09 -8.35 -12.51
N LYS A 181 1.75 -9.53 -12.98
CA LYS A 181 0.61 -10.32 -12.52
C LYS A 181 0.99 -11.76 -12.29
N ALA A 182 0.51 -12.30 -11.17
CA ALA A 182 0.51 -13.73 -10.90
C ALA A 182 -0.91 -14.17 -10.51
N ARG A 183 -1.28 -15.40 -10.87
CA ARG A 183 -2.60 -15.94 -10.56
C ARG A 183 -2.49 -17.37 -10.09
N ARG A 184 -3.28 -17.71 -9.07
CA ARG A 184 -3.46 -19.10 -8.62
C ARG A 184 -4.94 -19.41 -8.44
N HIS A 185 -5.31 -20.62 -8.81
CA HIS A 185 -6.66 -21.15 -8.65
C HIS A 185 -6.60 -22.43 -7.82
N PHE A 186 -7.55 -22.57 -6.92
CA PHE A 186 -7.73 -23.72 -6.05
C PHE A 186 -9.16 -24.20 -6.20
N GLU A 187 -9.32 -25.51 -6.24
CA GLU A 187 -10.62 -26.16 -6.20
C GLU A 187 -10.70 -27.01 -4.95
N PHE A 188 -11.86 -26.97 -4.31
CA PHE A 188 -12.13 -27.71 -3.10
C PHE A 188 -13.52 -28.33 -3.19
N ASP A 189 -13.62 -29.60 -2.83
CA ASP A 189 -14.91 -30.28 -2.72
C ASP A 189 -15.42 -30.16 -1.29
N LEU A 190 -16.58 -29.53 -1.11
CA LEU A 190 -17.20 -29.35 0.20
C LEU A 190 -17.53 -30.69 0.90
N ARG A 191 -17.61 -31.79 0.14
CA ARG A 191 -17.82 -33.14 0.69
C ARG A 191 -16.58 -33.67 1.43
N ASP A 192 -15.41 -33.17 1.07
CA ASP A 192 -14.13 -33.52 1.71
C ASP A 192 -13.85 -32.63 2.93
N SER A 193 -14.69 -31.62 3.17
CA SER A 193 -14.58 -30.78 4.36
C SER A 193 -14.92 -31.58 5.61
N PRO A 194 -14.08 -31.55 6.67
CA PRO A 194 -14.50 -32.08 7.95
C PRO A 194 -15.76 -31.34 8.38
N ILE A 195 -16.85 -32.08 8.60
CA ILE A 195 -18.14 -31.55 9.08
C ILE A 195 -17.97 -31.12 10.54
N HIS A 196 -17.24 -30.03 10.76
CA HIS A 196 -17.02 -29.44 12.06
C HIS A 196 -17.40 -27.96 11.97
N GLU A 197 -18.40 -27.60 12.78
CA GLU A 197 -18.71 -26.23 13.18
C GLU A 197 -18.98 -25.24 12.04
N ASP A 198 -20.15 -25.29 11.40
CA ASP A 198 -20.76 -24.27 10.52
C ASP A 198 -19.94 -23.71 9.33
N ARG A 199 -18.62 -23.91 9.31
CA ARG A 199 -17.62 -23.35 8.40
C ARG A 199 -17.11 -24.47 7.52
N LEU A 200 -17.38 -24.32 6.24
CA LEU A 200 -17.16 -25.35 5.23
C LEU A 200 -15.78 -25.25 4.60
N VAL A 201 -15.27 -24.04 4.42
CA VAL A 201 -13.90 -23.82 3.96
C VAL A 201 -13.42 -22.44 4.38
N ASN A 202 -12.12 -22.33 4.63
CA ASN A 202 -11.45 -21.08 4.95
C ASN A 202 -10.17 -20.95 4.12
N PHE A 203 -10.03 -19.82 3.43
CA PHE A 203 -8.83 -19.37 2.77
C PHE A 203 -8.26 -18.16 3.52
N HIS A 204 -7.05 -18.29 4.05
CA HIS A 204 -6.29 -17.17 4.57
C HIS A 204 -5.10 -16.88 3.67
N ILE A 205 -5.02 -15.66 3.15
CA ILE A 205 -3.80 -15.23 2.45
C ILE A 205 -3.12 -14.17 3.28
N TRP A 206 -1.83 -14.39 3.45
CA TRP A 206 -0.93 -13.40 4.02
C TRP A 206 0.06 -12.98 2.96
N TRP A 207 -0.02 -11.72 2.54
CA TRP A 207 0.98 -11.17 1.64
C TRP A 207 1.94 -10.25 2.39
N HIS A 208 3.15 -10.74 2.58
CA HIS A 208 4.23 -10.01 3.23
C HIS A 208 4.83 -8.98 2.26
N THR A 209 4.16 -7.84 2.16
CA THR A 209 4.62 -6.69 1.38
C THR A 209 4.99 -5.54 2.31
N GLU A 210 5.98 -4.75 1.90
CA GLU A 210 6.41 -3.56 2.64
C GLU A 210 5.37 -2.42 2.56
N LEU A 211 4.48 -2.45 1.57
CA LEU A 211 3.30 -1.58 1.42
C LEU A 211 2.02 -2.32 1.81
N LEU A 212 1.00 -1.61 2.32
CA LEU A 212 -0.32 -2.21 2.56
C LEU A 212 -1.00 -2.53 1.23
N ALA A 213 -1.31 -3.80 0.93
CA ALA A 213 -1.93 -4.14 -0.33
C ALA A 213 -3.37 -3.60 -0.44
N ASN A 214 -3.80 -3.29 -1.66
CA ASN A 214 -5.21 -3.08 -1.95
C ASN A 214 -5.88 -4.44 -2.17
N PHE A 215 -7.07 -4.63 -1.61
CA PHE A 215 -7.78 -5.89 -1.71
C PHE A 215 -9.14 -5.70 -2.38
N GLU A 216 -9.38 -6.45 -3.44
CA GLU A 216 -10.69 -6.62 -4.02
C GLU A 216 -11.22 -8.02 -3.69
N LEU A 217 -12.36 -8.09 -3.01
CA LEU A 217 -12.97 -9.35 -2.59
C LEU A 217 -14.29 -9.55 -3.33
N ARG A 218 -14.40 -10.67 -4.04
CA ARG A 218 -15.62 -11.08 -4.74
C ARG A 218 -16.03 -12.49 -4.33
N ALA A 219 -17.34 -12.70 -4.21
CA ALA A 219 -17.91 -14.02 -4.01
C ALA A 219 -19.12 -14.22 -4.91
N THR A 220 -19.27 -15.42 -5.46
CA THR A 220 -20.45 -15.86 -6.20
C THR A 220 -20.81 -17.24 -5.69
N VAL A 221 -21.98 -17.37 -5.09
CA VAL A 221 -22.42 -18.60 -4.41
C VAL A 221 -23.77 -18.99 -4.99
N ALA A 222 -23.87 -20.20 -5.53
CA ALA A 222 -25.07 -20.70 -6.18
C ALA A 222 -26.09 -21.29 -5.18
N ASP A 223 -25.60 -21.91 -4.10
CA ASP A 223 -26.45 -22.48 -3.05
C ASP A 223 -26.86 -21.38 -2.05
N PRO A 224 -28.16 -21.01 -1.96
CA PRO A 224 -28.61 -19.94 -1.08
C PRO A 224 -28.47 -20.29 0.42
N ARG A 225 -28.19 -21.56 0.75
CA ARG A 225 -27.91 -21.99 2.12
C ARG A 225 -26.46 -21.74 2.52
N LEU A 226 -25.64 -21.21 1.64
CA LEU A 226 -24.23 -20.92 1.91
C LEU A 226 -24.01 -19.41 2.01
N MET A 227 -23.21 -19.00 3.00
CA MET A 227 -22.90 -17.60 3.26
C MET A 227 -21.38 -17.37 3.19
N PRO A 228 -20.90 -16.56 2.24
CA PRO A 228 -19.50 -16.15 2.22
C PRO A 228 -19.24 -15.02 3.22
N ALA A 229 -18.15 -15.10 3.98
CA ALA A 229 -17.62 -14.00 4.78
C ALA A 229 -16.24 -13.61 4.27
N LEU A 230 -16.09 -12.35 3.85
CA LEU A 230 -14.86 -11.82 3.28
C LEU A 230 -14.34 -10.72 4.20
N ARG A 231 -13.09 -10.85 4.68
CA ARG A 231 -12.49 -9.88 5.62
C ARG A 231 -11.07 -9.52 5.22
N VAL A 232 -10.76 -8.24 5.27
CA VAL A 232 -9.40 -7.71 5.19
C VAL A 232 -8.99 -7.26 6.59
N ASP A 233 -7.83 -7.71 7.04
CA ASP A 233 -7.21 -7.27 8.28
C ASP A 233 -6.16 -6.18 8.02
N HIS A 234 -5.80 -5.44 9.06
CA HIS A 234 -4.87 -4.30 9.01
C HIS A 234 -3.39 -4.68 8.75
N VAL A 235 -3.08 -5.97 8.54
CA VAL A 235 -1.72 -6.52 8.40
C VAL A 235 -1.54 -7.29 7.08
N ASN A 236 -2.18 -6.86 5.99
CA ASN A 236 -2.15 -7.54 4.68
C ASN A 236 -2.57 -9.02 4.74
N ARG A 237 -3.52 -9.31 5.62
CA ARG A 237 -4.12 -10.62 5.75
C ARG A 237 -5.56 -10.55 5.29
N VAL A 238 -5.94 -11.46 4.41
CA VAL A 238 -7.33 -11.65 4.02
C VAL A 238 -7.82 -13.00 4.48
N SER A 239 -9.06 -13.03 4.93
CA SER A 239 -9.79 -14.25 5.27
C SER A 239 -11.03 -14.32 4.38
N VAL A 240 -11.16 -15.43 3.66
CA VAL A 240 -12.33 -15.76 2.84
C VAL A 240 -12.88 -17.07 3.37
N GLU A 241 -14.03 -17.00 4.00
CA GLU A 241 -14.67 -18.13 4.68
C GLU A 241 -16.03 -18.40 4.04
N LEU A 242 -16.43 -19.67 3.97
CA LEU A 242 -17.76 -20.08 3.52
C LEU A 242 -18.44 -20.87 4.64
N TYR A 243 -19.69 -20.52 4.94
CA TYR A 243 -20.47 -21.09 6.03
C TYR A 243 -21.80 -21.64 5.54
N TRP A 244 -22.43 -22.48 6.36
CA TRP A 244 -23.88 -22.65 6.30
C TRP A 244 -24.57 -21.39 6.82
N HIS A 245 -25.58 -20.95 6.08
CA HIS A 245 -26.45 -19.84 6.44
C HIS A 245 -27.50 -20.32 7.45
N HIS A 246 -27.44 -19.81 8.68
CA HIS A 246 -28.43 -20.06 9.73
C HIS A 246 -29.37 -18.84 9.85
N GLU A 247 -30.67 -19.06 10.03
CA GLU A 247 -31.71 -18.00 10.07
C GLU A 247 -31.58 -17.05 11.28
N ASP A 248 -30.88 -17.45 12.33
CA ASP A 248 -30.62 -16.64 13.53
C ASP A 248 -29.33 -15.81 13.35
N ASP A 249 -29.45 -14.66 12.71
CA ASP A 249 -28.38 -13.71 12.34
C ASP A 249 -27.40 -13.34 13.48
N ARG A 250 -26.40 -14.19 13.69
CA ARG A 250 -25.07 -13.78 14.10
C ARG A 250 -24.08 -14.54 13.24
N CYS A 251 -23.39 -13.82 12.36
CA CYS A 251 -22.16 -14.33 11.80
C CYS A 251 -21.24 -14.71 12.99
N PRO A 252 -20.84 -15.99 13.16
CA PRO A 252 -19.97 -16.42 14.27
C PRO A 252 -18.60 -15.70 14.27
N ALA A 253 -18.33 -14.94 13.21
CA ALA A 253 -17.28 -13.93 13.05
C ALA A 253 -16.91 -13.12 14.30
N ALA A 254 -17.89 -12.77 15.13
CA ALA A 254 -17.67 -11.91 16.30
C ALA A 254 -16.89 -12.60 17.43
N GLU A 255 -16.88 -13.94 17.49
CA GLU A 255 -16.21 -14.70 18.55
C GLU A 255 -14.84 -15.26 18.15
N LEU A 256 -14.49 -15.21 16.86
CA LEU A 256 -13.15 -15.51 16.35
C LEU A 256 -12.29 -14.23 16.25
N ALA A 257 -12.16 -13.52 17.36
CA ALA A 257 -10.92 -12.76 17.61
C ALA A 257 -9.73 -13.73 17.52
N PRO A 258 -8.49 -13.30 17.18
CA PRO A 258 -7.37 -14.19 16.85
C PRO A 258 -6.93 -15.00 18.08
N SER A 259 -7.69 -16.04 18.39
CA SER A 259 -7.41 -17.05 19.38
C SER A 259 -6.39 -17.99 18.77
N ALA A 260 -5.13 -17.72 19.09
CA ALA A 260 -4.06 -18.70 19.16
C ALA A 260 -3.73 -19.46 17.87
N TYR A 261 -3.20 -18.76 16.86
CA TYR A 261 -2.04 -19.31 16.17
C TYR A 261 -0.79 -18.76 16.87
N ARG A 262 -0.34 -19.46 17.93
CA ARG A 262 1.03 -19.33 18.40
C ARG A 262 1.90 -20.07 17.38
N PHE A 263 2.61 -19.34 16.55
CA PHE A 263 3.75 -19.90 15.83
C PHE A 263 4.95 -19.79 16.77
N GLU A 264 5.57 -20.94 17.08
CA GLU A 264 6.87 -20.99 17.76
C GLU A 264 7.93 -20.29 16.88
N GLU A 265 8.89 -19.66 17.56
CA GLU A 265 9.92 -18.74 17.06
C GLU A 265 10.77 -19.28 15.89
#